data_AF-A0A5N6PTC1-F1
#
_entry.id   AF-A0A5N6PTC1-F1
#
_cell.length_a   1.000
_cell.length_b   1.000
_cell.length_c   1.000
_cell.angle_alpha   90.00
_cell.angle_beta   90.00
_cell.angle_gamma   90.00
#
_symmetry.space_group_name_H-M   'P 1'
#
loop_
_entity.id
_entity.type
_entity.pdbx_description
1 polymer ?
#
loop_
_entity_poly.entity_id
_entity_poly.type
_entity_poly.pdbx_seq_one_letter_code
_entity_poly.pdbx_strand_id
1 'polypeptide(L)'
;MRKKAKMEKAAKAISDISFEVDRLAGQVSAIESVISKGGKVAEKTLLNVIELLMNQLLKLDGITVDGDVKLQRKMQVKRVQEYVETLDALKLKNSATSINRGMPPQSRRTVVADRHRPELARETTEWEIFDSLKVPTTTTKTTSTSNTMNPIFNWDLI
;
A
#
# COMPACT_ATOMS: atom_id res chain seq x y z
N MET A 1 18.47 -3.65 -39.90
CA MET A 1 19.14 -2.55 -39.17
C MET A 1 18.23 -1.80 -38.18
N ARG A 2 17.11 -1.18 -38.61
CA ARG A 2 16.30 -0.29 -37.75
C ARG A 2 15.71 -0.91 -36.47
N LYS A 3 15.33 -2.18 -36.48
CA LYS A 3 14.78 -2.86 -35.28
C LYS A 3 15.84 -3.09 -34.19
N LYS A 4 17.06 -3.52 -34.58
CA LYS A 4 18.17 -3.75 -33.66
C LYS A 4 18.59 -2.47 -32.92
N ALA A 5 18.75 -1.37 -33.66
CA ALA A 5 19.11 -0.07 -33.08
C ALA A 5 18.05 0.44 -32.08
N LYS A 6 16.75 0.23 -32.36
CA LYS A 6 15.67 0.59 -31.42
C LYS A 6 15.74 -0.24 -30.13
N MET A 7 15.99 -1.55 -30.24
CA MET A 7 16.14 -2.43 -29.08
C MET A 7 17.36 -2.03 -28.23
N GLU A 8 18.50 -1.76 -28.87
CA GLU A 8 19.73 -1.35 -28.18
C GLU A 8 19.56 0.00 -27.46
N LYS A 9 18.90 0.97 -28.10
CA LYS A 9 18.55 2.25 -27.45
C LYS A 9 17.64 2.05 -26.24
N ALA A 10 16.64 1.18 -26.35
CA ALA A 10 15.72 0.89 -25.25
C ALA A 10 16.42 0.16 -24.10
N ALA A 11 17.26 -0.84 -24.41
CA ALA A 11 18.07 -1.53 -23.42
C ALA A 11 18.98 -0.54 -22.68
N LYS A 12 19.67 0.37 -23.40
CA LYS A 12 20.49 1.41 -22.78
C LYS A 12 19.65 2.32 -21.86
N ALA A 13 18.49 2.78 -22.32
CA ALA A 13 17.61 3.62 -21.50
C ALA A 13 17.18 2.91 -20.21
N ILE A 14 16.87 1.61 -20.28
CA ILE A 14 16.56 0.80 -19.09
C ILE A 14 17.78 0.67 -18.17
N SER A 15 18.99 0.49 -18.70
CA SER A 15 20.21 0.45 -17.89
C SER A 15 20.46 1.77 -17.17
N ASP A 16 20.29 2.90 -17.86
CA ASP A 16 20.43 4.23 -17.26
C ASP A 16 19.38 4.45 -16.16
N ILE A 17 18.14 4.01 -16.38
CA ILE A 17 17.08 4.05 -15.34
C ILE A 17 17.42 3.13 -14.17
N SER A 18 17.89 1.90 -14.42
CA SER A 18 18.29 0.95 -13.37
C SER A 18 19.32 1.56 -12.43
N PHE A 19 20.32 2.24 -12.99
CA PHE A 19 21.34 2.91 -12.19
C PHE A 19 20.76 3.98 -11.27
N GLU A 20 19.82 4.78 -11.77
CA GLU A 20 19.14 5.80 -10.96
C GLU A 20 18.22 5.17 -9.90
N VAL A 21 17.54 4.06 -10.23
CA VAL A 21 16.75 3.27 -9.28
C VAL A 21 17.63 2.70 -8.16
N ASP A 22 18.82 2.20 -8.47
CA ASP A 22 19.79 1.71 -7.48
C ASP A 22 20.26 2.83 -6.54
N ARG A 23 20.51 4.02 -7.09
CA ARG A 23 20.86 5.21 -6.31
C ARG A 23 19.74 5.61 -5.35
N LEU A 24 18.49 5.59 -5.82
CA LEU A 24 17.30 5.88 -5.01
C LEU A 24 17.08 4.79 -3.95
N ALA A 25 17.32 3.52 -4.26
CA ALA A 25 17.25 2.43 -3.30
C ALA A 25 18.20 2.64 -2.11
N GLY A 26 19.41 3.17 -2.36
CA GLY A 26 20.33 3.58 -1.29
C GLY A 26 19.74 4.66 -0.37
N GLN A 27 18.99 5.61 -0.91
CA GLN A 27 18.28 6.63 -0.12
C GLN A 27 17.13 6.03 0.69
N VAL A 28 16.35 5.11 0.10
CA VAL A 28 15.27 4.38 0.80
C VAL A 28 15.85 3.63 1.99
N SER A 29 16.94 2.89 1.81
CA SER A 29 17.59 2.13 2.88
C SER A 29 18.10 3.05 4.00
N ALA A 30 18.68 4.20 3.67
CA ALA A 30 19.11 5.18 4.66
C ALA A 30 17.93 5.74 5.48
N ILE A 31 16.84 6.12 4.80
CA ILE A 31 15.61 6.60 5.44
C ILE A 31 15.01 5.53 6.35
N GLU A 32 14.92 4.29 5.87
CA GLU A 32 14.45 3.14 6.63
C GLU A 32 15.29 2.90 7.89
N SER A 33 16.61 2.97 7.77
CA SER A 33 17.54 2.79 8.90
C SER A 33 17.32 3.85 9.98
N VAL A 34 17.13 5.12 9.59
CA VAL A 34 16.88 6.20 10.54
C VAL A 34 15.55 6.01 11.25
N ILE A 35 14.47 5.74 10.51
CA ILE A 35 13.13 5.62 11.10
C ILE A 35 13.01 4.34 11.95
N SER A 36 13.61 3.23 11.53
CA SER A 36 13.62 1.98 12.32
C SER A 36 14.34 2.14 13.67
N LYS A 37 15.36 3.00 13.74
CA LYS A 37 16.05 3.39 14.99
C LYS A 37 15.30 4.46 15.80
N GLY A 38 14.08 4.84 15.41
CA GLY A 38 13.29 5.86 16.08
C GLY A 38 13.70 7.30 15.74
N GLY A 39 14.59 7.49 14.77
CA GLY A 39 14.94 8.80 14.23
C GLY A 39 13.76 9.42 13.47
N LYS A 40 13.75 10.76 13.38
CA LYS A 40 12.75 11.50 12.60
C LYS A 40 13.37 11.96 11.30
N VAL A 41 12.72 11.64 10.18
CA VAL A 41 13.09 12.16 8.86
C VAL A 41 12.10 13.24 8.46
N ALA A 42 12.60 14.32 7.83
CA ALA A 42 11.74 15.37 7.29
C ALA A 42 10.79 14.79 6.23
N GLU A 43 9.50 15.11 6.31
CA GLU A 43 8.49 14.57 5.38
C GLU A 43 8.81 14.95 3.93
N LYS A 44 9.31 16.17 3.71
CA LYS A 44 9.78 16.62 2.40
C LYS A 44 10.83 15.68 1.79
N THR A 45 11.72 15.12 2.60
CA THR A 45 12.73 14.17 2.10
C THR A 45 12.08 12.89 1.59
N LEU A 46 11.11 12.33 2.33
CA LEU A 46 10.37 11.14 1.86
C LEU A 46 9.63 11.44 0.56
N LEU A 47 8.90 12.56 0.51
CA LEU A 47 8.13 12.96 -0.68
C LEU A 47 9.02 13.15 -1.91
N ASN A 48 10.19 13.78 -1.75
CA ASN A 48 11.13 13.97 -2.84
C ASN A 48 11.62 12.62 -3.41
N VAL A 49 11.93 11.63 -2.56
CA VAL A 49 12.37 10.31 -3.03
C VAL A 49 11.24 9.57 -3.75
N ILE A 50 10.01 9.64 -3.24
CA ILE A 50 8.82 9.10 -3.90
C ILE A 50 8.64 9.74 -5.29
N GLU A 51 8.71 11.07 -5.39
CA GLU A 51 8.60 11.79 -6.66
C GLU A 51 9.68 11.34 -7.67
N LEU A 52 10.93 11.22 -7.22
CA LEU A 52 12.03 10.74 -8.07
C LEU A 52 11.80 9.30 -8.56
N LEU A 53 11.28 8.42 -7.72
CA LEU A 53 10.90 7.05 -8.08
C LEU A 53 9.75 7.03 -9.10
N MET A 54 8.69 7.81 -8.88
CA MET A 54 7.57 7.94 -9.81
C MET A 54 8.02 8.49 -11.17
N ASN A 55 8.98 9.42 -11.18
CA ASN A 55 9.59 9.90 -12.41
C ASN A 55 10.35 8.80 -13.18
N GLN A 56 11.01 7.86 -12.49
CA GLN A 56 11.61 6.70 -13.17
C GLN A 56 10.53 5.75 -13.71
N LEU A 57 9.43 5.56 -12.98
CA LEU A 57 8.31 4.74 -13.42
C LEU A 57 7.71 5.26 -14.73
N LEU A 58 7.43 6.57 -14.81
CA LEU A 58 6.93 7.21 -16.03
C LEU A 58 7.89 7.05 -17.22
N LYS A 59 9.21 7.12 -16.97
CA LYS A 59 10.21 6.87 -18.02
C LYS A 59 10.18 5.41 -18.50
N LEU A 60 10.00 4.45 -17.59
CA LEU A 60 9.87 3.04 -17.94
C LEU A 60 8.61 2.80 -18.78
N ASP A 61 7.48 3.42 -18.42
CA ASP A 61 6.22 3.31 -19.16
C ASP A 61 6.32 3.87 -20.59
N GLY A 62 7.13 4.90 -20.78
CA GLY A 62 7.44 5.46 -22.10
C GLY A 62 8.22 4.53 -23.04
N ILE A 63 8.79 3.42 -22.54
CA ILE A 63 9.57 2.47 -23.34
C ILE A 63 8.65 1.37 -23.88
N THR A 64 8.21 1.46 -25.12
CA THR A 64 7.23 0.54 -25.74
C THR A 64 7.86 -0.50 -26.68
N VAL A 65 8.99 -1.10 -26.28
CA VAL A 65 9.71 -2.10 -27.09
C VAL A 65 9.45 -3.51 -26.57
N ASP A 66 9.03 -4.43 -27.46
CA ASP A 66 8.82 -5.84 -27.15
C ASP A 66 10.11 -6.68 -27.19
N GLY A 67 10.03 -7.94 -26.76
CA GLY A 67 11.14 -8.87 -26.64
C GLY A 67 11.79 -8.84 -25.26
N ASP A 68 13.07 -9.17 -25.15
CA ASP A 68 13.78 -9.26 -23.86
C ASP A 68 13.80 -7.94 -23.08
N VAL A 69 13.79 -6.82 -23.81
CA VAL A 69 13.72 -5.46 -23.26
C VAL A 69 12.44 -5.25 -22.45
N LYS A 70 11.32 -5.90 -22.84
CA LYS A 70 10.05 -5.86 -22.10
C LYS A 70 10.17 -6.51 -20.73
N LEU A 71 10.91 -7.61 -20.64
CA LEU A 71 11.17 -8.31 -19.38
C LEU A 71 12.05 -7.45 -18.47
N GLN A 72 13.12 -6.86 -19.01
CA GLN A 72 13.98 -5.93 -18.25
C GLN A 72 13.18 -4.73 -17.71
N ARG A 73 12.32 -4.13 -18.53
CA ARG A 73 11.42 -3.04 -18.13
C ARG A 73 10.49 -3.49 -16.99
N LYS A 74 9.84 -4.64 -17.13
CA LYS A 74 8.92 -5.18 -16.10
C LYS A 74 9.64 -5.41 -14.76
N MET A 75 10.87 -5.92 -14.80
CA MET A 75 11.68 -6.09 -13.60
C MET A 75 11.98 -4.75 -12.91
N GLN A 76 12.36 -3.72 -13.68
CA GLN A 76 12.62 -2.40 -13.10
C GLN A 76 11.36 -1.72 -12.55
N VAL A 77 10.22 -1.87 -13.23
CA VAL A 77 8.91 -1.39 -12.74
C VAL A 77 8.61 -1.99 -11.36
N LYS A 78 8.79 -3.32 -11.22
CA LYS A 78 8.56 -4.00 -9.94
C LYS A 78 9.48 -3.46 -8.84
N ARG A 79 10.77 -3.25 -9.12
CA ARG A 79 11.72 -2.69 -8.15
C ARG A 79 11.30 -1.29 -7.70
N VAL A 80 10.88 -0.43 -8.63
CA VAL A 80 10.41 0.92 -8.31
C VAL A 80 9.16 0.87 -7.42
N GLN A 81 8.20 0.00 -7.74
CA GLN A 81 6.98 -0.16 -6.95
C GLN A 81 7.28 -0.62 -5.51
N GLU A 82 8.14 -1.63 -5.33
CA GLU A 82 8.57 -2.10 -4.01
C GLU A 82 9.19 -0.99 -3.16
N TYR A 83 10.00 -0.11 -3.77
CA TYR A 83 10.60 1.02 -3.07
C TYR A 83 9.60 2.12 -2.71
N VAL A 84 8.60 2.39 -3.56
CA VAL A 84 7.52 3.33 -3.26
C VAL A 84 6.65 2.82 -2.11
N GLU A 85 6.23 1.54 -2.15
CA GLU A 85 5.47 0.91 -1.07
C GLU A 85 6.22 0.97 0.28
N THR A 86 7.54 0.73 0.24
CA THR A 86 8.40 0.87 1.42
C THR A 86 8.39 2.30 1.94
N LEU A 87 8.54 3.30 1.08
CA LEU A 87 8.51 4.71 1.49
C LEU A 87 7.15 5.14 2.05
N ASP A 88 6.05 4.64 1.50
CA ASP A 88 4.70 4.91 2.01
C ASP A 88 4.50 4.32 3.40
N ALA A 89 4.95 3.08 3.63
CA ALA A 89 4.96 2.48 4.97
C ALA A 89 5.84 3.28 5.95
N LEU A 90 7.01 3.73 5.49
CA LEU A 90 7.91 4.57 6.28
C LEU A 90 7.32 5.93 6.60
N LYS A 91 6.51 6.51 5.72
CA LYS A 91 5.80 7.78 5.97
C LYS A 91 4.85 7.66 7.17
N LEU A 92 4.08 6.56 7.24
CA LEU A 92 3.20 6.24 8.36
C LEU A 92 3.98 5.99 9.66
N LYS A 93 5.07 5.22 9.59
CA LYS A 93 5.92 4.95 10.76
C LYS A 93 6.55 6.24 11.29
N ASN A 94 7.04 7.09 10.40
CA ASN A 94 7.69 8.36 10.73
C ASN A 94 6.72 9.37 11.37
N SER A 95 5.43 9.38 11.01
CA SER A 95 4.43 10.20 11.70
C SER A 95 4.12 9.66 13.10
N ALA A 96 4.00 8.34 13.26
CA ALA A 96 3.75 7.69 14.55
C ALA A 96 4.89 7.87 15.57
N THR A 97 6.15 7.93 15.13
CA THR A 97 7.31 8.19 16.02
C THR A 97 7.23 9.56 16.72
N SER A 98 6.49 10.53 16.17
CA SER A 98 6.28 11.82 16.83
C SER A 98 5.37 11.73 18.07
N ILE A 99 4.39 10.80 18.04
CA ILE A 99 3.39 10.63 19.11
C ILE A 99 4.01 9.92 20.31
N ASN A 100 4.88 8.92 20.06
CA ASN A 100 5.48 8.11 21.11
C ASN A 100 6.53 8.84 21.96
N ARG A 101 7.10 9.97 21.50
CA ARG A 101 8.03 10.80 22.31
C ARG A 101 7.34 11.78 23.25
N GLY A 102 6.00 11.88 23.21
CA GLY A 102 5.21 12.76 24.08
C GLY A 102 4.69 12.11 25.36
N MET A 103 4.88 10.79 25.56
CA MET A 103 4.43 10.11 26.79
C MET A 103 5.56 10.13 27.84
N PRO A 104 5.45 10.88 28.95
CA PRO A 104 6.36 10.71 30.07
C PRO A 104 6.17 9.31 30.68
N PRO A 105 7.23 8.70 31.26
CA PRO A 105 7.09 7.43 31.97
C PRO A 105 6.23 7.68 33.21
N GLN A 106 4.94 7.37 33.14
CA GLN A 106 4.08 7.47 34.31
C GLN A 106 4.45 6.34 35.28
N SER A 107 5.23 6.74 36.28
CA SER A 107 5.69 5.93 37.39
C SER A 107 4.55 5.13 38.01
N ARG A 108 4.81 3.83 38.24
CA ARG A 108 3.97 2.94 39.06
C ARG A 108 3.49 3.65 40.32
N ARG A 109 2.17 3.67 40.51
CA ARG A 109 1.60 3.74 41.85
C ARG A 109 0.39 2.81 41.93
N THR A 110 0.60 1.66 42.54
CA THR A 110 -0.45 0.76 43.01
C THR A 110 -1.25 1.46 44.10
N VAL A 111 -2.52 1.72 43.85
CA VAL A 111 -3.52 1.90 44.90
C VAL A 111 -4.73 1.04 44.52
N VAL A 112 -4.90 -0.01 45.32
CA VAL A 112 -6.07 -0.86 45.37
C VAL A 112 -7.20 -0.05 46.01
N ALA A 113 -8.34 0.06 45.34
CA ALA A 113 -9.67 -0.07 45.95
C ALA A 113 -10.80 0.25 44.96
N ASP A 114 -11.52 -0.81 44.64
CA ASP A 114 -12.97 -0.92 44.59
C ASP A 114 -13.79 -0.29 43.43
N ARG A 115 -14.77 -1.13 43.04
CA ARG A 115 -15.86 -0.99 42.08
C ARG A 115 -16.23 0.44 41.69
N HIS A 116 -16.35 0.67 40.39
CA HIS A 116 -17.64 0.66 39.69
C HIS A 116 -17.37 0.71 38.18
N ARG A 117 -18.09 -0.14 37.43
CA ARG A 117 -18.10 -0.21 35.97
C ARG A 117 -19.04 0.89 35.45
N PRO A 118 -18.58 1.87 34.67
CA PRO A 118 -19.45 2.67 33.82
C PRO A 118 -19.23 2.20 32.38
N GLU A 119 -20.12 1.35 31.89
CA GLU A 119 -20.25 1.13 30.45
C GLU A 119 -21.40 2.02 30.00
N LEU A 120 -21.09 3.18 29.41
CA LEU A 120 -21.76 3.65 28.20
C LEU A 120 -21.05 4.88 27.59
N ALA A 121 -20.74 4.69 26.31
CA ALA A 121 -20.71 5.67 25.23
C ALA A 121 -19.61 6.75 25.21
N ARG A 122 -18.69 6.59 24.25
CA ARG A 122 -18.55 7.58 23.16
C ARG A 122 -17.70 7.09 21.98
N GLU A 123 -18.35 7.13 20.82
CA GLU A 123 -17.80 7.40 19.48
C GLU A 123 -16.71 6.47 18.93
N THR A 124 -17.14 5.33 18.39
CA THR A 124 -16.49 4.74 17.21
C THR A 124 -17.25 5.15 15.97
N THR A 125 -16.61 6.01 15.19
CA THR A 125 -17.04 6.44 13.87
C THR A 125 -17.30 5.23 12.97
N GLU A 126 -18.48 5.28 12.37
CA GLU A 126 -19.08 4.38 11.40
C GLU A 126 -18.15 4.03 10.24
N TRP A 127 -18.05 2.73 9.90
CA TRP A 127 -18.04 2.24 8.50
C TRP A 127 -18.61 0.80 8.33
N GLU A 128 -19.16 0.15 9.35
CA GLU A 128 -19.69 -1.23 9.24
C GLU A 128 -21.19 -1.37 9.56
N ILE A 129 -22.02 -0.46 9.06
CA ILE A 129 -23.49 -0.58 9.15
C ILE A 129 -24.13 -0.33 7.78
N PHE A 130 -23.68 -1.06 6.75
CA PHE A 130 -24.39 -1.05 5.46
C PHE A 130 -25.12 -2.36 5.14
N ASP A 131 -24.93 -3.45 5.88
CA ASP A 131 -25.35 -4.77 5.38
C ASP A 131 -26.37 -5.52 6.26
N SER A 132 -27.24 -4.81 6.98
CA SER A 132 -28.32 -5.50 7.72
C SER A 132 -29.57 -4.65 7.90
N LEU A 133 -30.38 -4.59 6.84
CA LEU A 133 -31.81 -4.38 6.94
C LEU A 133 -32.53 -5.66 6.51
N LYS A 134 -32.79 -6.54 7.48
CA LYS A 134 -33.94 -7.46 7.39
C LYS A 134 -35.01 -6.93 8.34
N VAL A 135 -35.97 -6.25 7.74
CA VAL A 135 -37.23 -5.81 8.35
C VAL A 135 -38.04 -7.01 8.88
N PRO A 136 -38.70 -6.90 10.04
CA PRO A 136 -39.66 -7.89 10.50
C PRO A 136 -41.04 -7.58 9.90
N THR A 137 -41.61 -8.51 9.14
CA THR A 137 -43.03 -8.48 8.77
C THR A 137 -43.68 -9.82 9.13
N THR A 138 -44.60 -9.73 10.08
CA THR A 138 -45.69 -10.68 10.26
C THR A 138 -46.55 -10.74 8.99
N THR A 139 -46.87 -11.95 8.50
CA THR A 139 -48.18 -12.36 7.93
C THR A 139 -48.07 -13.69 7.17
N THR A 140 -48.88 -14.66 7.65
CA THR A 140 -49.63 -15.71 6.94
C THR A 140 -48.97 -16.60 5.86
N LYS A 141 -48.92 -17.90 6.17
CA LYS A 141 -48.71 -19.03 5.24
C LYS A 141 -49.86 -19.12 4.22
N THR A 142 -49.53 -19.16 2.93
CA THR A 142 -50.26 -19.95 1.92
C THR A 142 -49.47 -20.12 0.61
N THR A 143 -49.27 -21.39 0.22
CA THR A 143 -49.28 -22.01 -1.13
C THR A 143 -48.45 -21.49 -2.33
N SER A 144 -47.68 -22.44 -2.91
CA SER A 144 -47.64 -22.84 -4.34
C SER A 144 -46.75 -22.11 -5.38
N THR A 145 -45.80 -22.89 -5.90
CA THR A 145 -45.48 -23.11 -7.35
C THR A 145 -44.39 -22.29 -8.08
N SER A 146 -43.57 -23.09 -8.80
CA SER A 146 -42.80 -22.88 -10.04
C SER A 146 -41.42 -22.19 -10.07
N ASN A 147 -40.43 -23.03 -10.43
CA ASN A 147 -39.34 -22.87 -11.41
C ASN A 147 -38.81 -21.47 -11.74
N THR A 148 -37.48 -21.27 -11.63
CA THR A 148 -36.63 -20.64 -12.66
C THR A 148 -35.15 -20.95 -12.39
N MET A 149 -34.42 -21.21 -13.46
CA MET A 149 -33.05 -21.75 -13.56
C MET A 149 -31.96 -20.77 -13.09
N ASN A 150 -30.91 -21.27 -12.42
CA ASN A 150 -29.64 -20.57 -12.19
C ASN A 150 -28.57 -21.14 -13.14
N PRO A 151 -27.83 -20.35 -13.94
CA PRO A 151 -26.62 -20.82 -14.57
C PRO A 151 -25.42 -20.72 -13.61
N ILE A 152 -24.72 -21.84 -13.45
CA ILE A 152 -23.45 -21.98 -12.73
C ILE A 152 -22.32 -21.56 -13.68
N PHE A 153 -21.51 -20.58 -13.29
CA PHE A 153 -20.30 -20.17 -14.02
C PHE A 153 -19.09 -20.89 -13.41
N ASN A 154 -18.42 -21.72 -14.22
CA ASN A 154 -17.25 -22.51 -13.84
C ASN A 154 -15.96 -21.78 -14.29
N TRP A 155 -14.98 -21.61 -13.40
CA TRP A 155 -13.76 -20.81 -13.61
C TRP A 155 -12.54 -21.64 -14.01
N ASP A 156 -12.70 -22.65 -14.86
CA ASP A 156 -11.57 -23.48 -15.29
C ASP A 156 -11.23 -23.26 -16.77
N LEU A 157 -9.93 -23.09 -17.03
CA LEU A 157 -9.22 -22.87 -18.30
C LEU A 157 -9.27 -21.44 -18.92
N ILE A 158 -8.17 -20.69 -18.71
CA ILE A 158 -7.13 -20.37 -19.72
C ILE A 158 -5.97 -19.63 -19.04
#